data_AF-A0A367LXP9-F1
#
_entry.id   AF-A0A367LXP9-F1
#
_cell.length_a   1.000
_cell.length_b   1.000
_cell.length_c   1.000
_cell.angle_alpha   90.00
_cell.angle_beta   90.00
_cell.angle_gamma   90.00
#
_symmetry.space_group_name_H-M   'P 1'
#
loop_
_entity.id
_entity.type
_entity.pdbx_description
1 polymer ?
#
loop_
_entity_poly.entity_id
_entity_poly.type
_entity_poly.pdbx_seq_one_letter_code
_entity_poly.pdbx_strand_id
1 'polypeptide(L)' 'MRTTSLLLLLGSLMAVPATQAADASDWLNRLAEADRQNSFQGTFVYERNGSFSTHETWHRVESDGAVRERLLQL' A
#
# COMPACT_ATOMS: atom_id res chain seq x y z
N MET A 1 -38.33 -20.03 -17.81
CA MET A 1 -36.96 -20.51 -18.14
C MET A 1 -36.01 -19.40 -18.60
N ARG A 2 -36.45 -18.40 -19.39
CA ARG A 2 -35.56 -17.33 -19.89
C ARG A 2 -35.22 -16.25 -18.85
N THR A 3 -36.17 -15.91 -17.97
CA THR A 3 -36.01 -14.86 -16.95
C THR A 3 -35.07 -15.26 -15.82
N THR A 4 -35.12 -16.53 -15.39
CA THR A 4 -34.24 -17.11 -14.37
C THR A 4 -32.77 -17.11 -14.82
N SER A 5 -32.50 -17.43 -16.09
CA SER A 5 -31.14 -17.37 -16.64
C SER A 5 -30.61 -15.94 -16.72
N LEU A 6 -31.46 -14.97 -17.03
CA LEU A 6 -31.07 -13.56 -17.08
C LEU A 6 -30.73 -13.01 -15.69
N LEU A 7 -31.50 -13.40 -14.67
CA LEU A 7 -31.24 -13.04 -13.27
C LEU A 7 -29.93 -13.64 -12.75
N LEU A 8 -29.63 -14.89 -13.11
CA LEU A 8 -28.34 -15.54 -12.78
C LEU A 8 -27.16 -14.86 -13.50
N LEU A 9 -27.34 -14.43 -14.75
CA LEU A 9 -26.31 -13.72 -15.52
C LEU A 9 -26.06 -12.30 -14.99
N LEU A 10 -27.11 -11.60 -14.54
CA LEU A 10 -26.97 -10.30 -13.88
C LEU A 10 -26.32 -10.42 -12.50
N GLY A 11 -26.68 -11.45 -11.74
CA GLY A 11 -26.08 -11.75 -10.44
C GLY A 11 -24.59 -12.09 -10.53
N SER A 12 -24.16 -12.80 -11.57
CA SER A 12 -22.75 -13.12 -11.79
C SER A 12 -21.92 -11.93 -12.26
N LEU A 13 -22.51 -10.99 -13.03
CA LEU A 13 -21.82 -9.76 -13.44
C LEU A 13 -21.59 -8.78 -12.28
N MET A 14 -22.49 -8.73 -11.31
CA MET A 14 -22.41 -7.83 -10.16
C MET A 14 -21.49 -8.33 -9.03
N ALA A 15 -21.04 -9.59 -9.07
CA ALA A 15 -20.10 -10.15 -8.10
C ALA A 15 -18.62 -9.82 -8.39
N VAL A 16 -18.30 -9.35 -9.60
CA VAL A 16 -16.90 -9.11 -10.04
C VAL A 16 -16.25 -7.84 -9.46
N PRO A 17 -16.92 -6.69 -9.30
CA PRO A 17 -16.25 -5.48 -8.80
C PRO A 17 -16.05 -5.46 -7.28
N ALA A 18 -16.73 -6.31 -6.51
CA ALA A 18 -16.66 -6.31 -5.05
C ALA A 18 -15.36 -6.89 -4.49
N THR A 19 -14.63 -7.71 -5.25
CA THR A 19 -13.39 -8.36 -4.79
C THR A 19 -12.16 -7.48 -4.94
N GLN A 20 -12.15 -6.54 -5.90
CA GLN A 20 -10.98 -5.68 -6.18
C GLN A 20 -10.87 -4.50 -5.18
N ALA A 21 -12.01 -4.01 -4.68
CA ALA A 21 -12.03 -2.95 -3.67
C ALA A 21 -11.53 -3.43 -2.30
N ALA A 22 -11.75 -4.71 -1.97
CA ALA A 22 -11.21 -5.34 -0.77
C ALA A 22 -9.67 -5.38 -0.84
N ASP A 23 -9.11 -5.83 -1.96
CA ASP A 23 -7.66 -5.93 -2.16
C ASP A 23 -6.95 -4.57 -2.05
N ALA A 24 -7.49 -3.51 -2.67
CA ALA A 24 -6.92 -2.16 -2.56
C ALA A 24 -6.91 -1.65 -1.10
N SER A 25 -7.99 -1.91 -0.35
CA SER A 25 -8.08 -1.54 1.06
C SER A 25 -7.10 -2.33 1.91
N ASP A 26 -6.91 -3.62 1.60
CA ASP A 26 -5.94 -4.49 2.26
C ASP A 26 -4.50 -4.04 2.00
N TRP A 27 -4.18 -3.59 0.79
CA TRP A 27 -2.87 -3.00 0.47
C TRP A 27 -2.60 -1.72 1.25
N LEU A 28 -3.60 -0.85 1.40
CA LEU A 28 -3.48 0.36 2.22
C LEU A 28 -3.28 0.02 3.71
N ASN A 29 -4.01 -0.97 4.22
CA ASN A 29 -3.83 -1.46 5.59
C ASN A 29 -2.43 -2.04 5.80
N ARG A 30 -1.94 -2.82 4.83
CA ARG A 30 -0.60 -3.37 4.85
C ARG A 30 0.47 -2.28 4.81
N LEU A 31 0.29 -1.24 4.00
CA LEU A 31 1.18 -0.08 3.95
C LEU A 31 1.22 0.64 5.30
N ALA A 32 0.06 0.88 5.92
CA ALA A 32 -0.04 1.55 7.21
C ALA A 32 0.68 0.79 8.33
N GLU A 33 0.78 -0.53 8.21
CA GLU A 33 1.47 -1.38 9.18
C GLU A 33 2.95 -1.63 8.84
N ALA A 34 3.35 -1.45 7.57
CA ALA A 34 4.70 -1.76 7.11
C ALA A 34 5.79 -1.02 7.89
N ASP A 35 5.51 0.24 8.27
CA ASP A 35 6.39 1.10 9.06
C ASP A 35 6.71 0.54 10.46
N ARG A 36 5.81 -0.23 11.07
CA ARG A 36 6.04 -0.81 12.40
C ARG A 36 6.60 -2.22 12.37
N GLN A 37 6.62 -2.87 11.20
CA GLN A 37 6.97 -4.28 11.07
C GLN A 37 8.28 -4.53 10.33
N ASN A 38 8.80 -3.54 9.61
CA ASN A 38 9.93 -3.74 8.71
C ASN A 38 11.06 -2.77 9.03
N SER A 39 12.22 -3.30 9.39
CA SER A 39 13.46 -2.51 9.41
C SER A 39 14.07 -2.48 8.02
N PHE A 40 14.49 -1.31 7.54
CA PHE A 40 15.09 -1.14 6.22
C PHE A 40 16.06 0.05 6.17
N GLN A 41 16.90 0.05 5.14
CA GLN A 41 17.72 1.19 4.76
C GLN A 41 17.59 1.35 3.25
N GLY A 42 17.59 2.59 2.76
CA GLY A 42 17.50 2.84 1.33
C GLY A 42 17.73 4.30 0.95
N THR A 43 17.76 4.53 -0.35
CA THR A 43 17.89 5.88 -0.92
C THR A 43 16.66 6.15 -1.79
N PHE A 44 16.05 7.32 -1.63
CA PHE A 44 14.96 7.78 -2.47
C PHE A 44 15.25 9.16 -3.05
N VAL A 45 14.57 9.47 -4.15
CA VAL A 45 14.65 10.78 -4.79
C VAL A 45 13.32 11.49 -4.56
N TYR A 46 13.41 12.76 -4.16
CA TYR A 46 12.29 13.68 -4.15
C TYR A 46 12.44 14.69 -5.28
N GLU A 47 11.43 14.76 -6.14
CA GLU A 47 11.39 15.65 -7.29
C GLU A 47 10.12 16.50 -7.28
N ARG A 48 10.28 17.80 -7.50
CA ARG A 48 9.20 18.76 -7.78
C ARG A 48 9.73 19.82 -8.74
N ASN A 49 8.85 20.67 -9.27
CA ASN A 49 9.28 21.73 -10.19
C ASN A 49 10.40 22.59 -9.57
N GLY A 50 11.56 22.62 -10.23
CA GLY A 50 12.75 23.38 -9.82
C GLY A 50 13.55 22.79 -8.66
N SER A 51 13.27 21.56 -8.21
CA SER A 51 13.97 20.94 -7.09
C SER A 51 14.09 19.43 -7.28
N PHE A 52 15.32 18.95 -7.24
CA PHE A 52 15.66 17.53 -7.25
C PHE A 52 16.61 17.27 -6.08
N SER A 53 16.27 16.32 -5.22
CA SER A 53 17.07 15.99 -4.04
C SER A 53 17.07 14.49 -3.78
N THR A 54 18.24 13.96 -3.42
CA THR A 54 18.41 12.57 -3.03
C THR A 54 18.47 12.49 -1.51
N HIS A 55 17.78 11.51 -0.93
CA HIS A 55 17.73 11.28 0.51
C HIS A 55 18.06 9.84 0.83
N GLU A 56 18.82 9.63 1.90
CA GLU A 56 19.06 8.33 2.49
C GLU A 56 18.20 8.18 3.75
N THR A 57 17.55 7.03 3.89
CA THR A 57 16.72 6.68 5.04
C THR A 57 17.29 5.44 5.75
N TRP A 58 17.34 5.51 7.07
CA TRP A 58 17.52 4.35 7.94
C TRP A 58 16.28 4.25 8.82
N HIS A 59 15.63 3.10 8.75
CA HIS A 59 14.43 2.79 9.50
C HIS A 59 14.65 1.50 10.30
N ARG A 60 14.46 1.55 11.62
CA ARG A 60 14.64 0.39 12.50
C ARG A 60 13.46 0.26 13.47
N VAL A 61 12.90 -0.94 13.50
CA VAL A 61 11.95 -1.41 14.51
C VAL A 61 12.74 -2.15 15.58
N GLU A 62 12.70 -1.64 16.81
CA GLU A 62 13.37 -2.23 17.97
C GLU A 62 12.60 -3.45 18.51
N SER A 63 13.23 -4.26 19.36
CA SER A 63 12.61 -5.47 19.92
C SER A 63 11.38 -5.21 20.80
N ASP A 64 11.25 -4.00 21.33
CA ASP A 64 10.09 -3.53 22.11
C ASP A 64 8.98 -2.93 21.22
N GLY A 65 9.18 -2.91 19.90
CA GLY A 65 8.26 -2.33 18.93
C GLY A 65 8.45 -0.83 18.71
N ALA A 66 9.43 -0.18 19.37
CA ALA A 66 9.72 1.23 19.13
C ALA A 66 10.32 1.42 17.73
N VAL A 67 9.85 2.44 17.01
CA VAL A 67 10.36 2.78 15.68
C VAL A 67 11.36 3.92 15.79
N ARG A 68 12.52 3.78 15.14
CA ARG A 68 13.55 4.81 15.01
C ARG A 68 13.87 5.04 13.56
N GLU A 69 13.78 6.30 13.15
CA GLU A 69 14.07 6.72 11.78
C GLU A 69 15.10 7.84 11.73
N ARG A 70 15.96 7.81 10.71
CA ARG A 70 16.86 8.90 10.34
C ARG A 70 16.76 9.15 8.84
N LEU A 71 16.56 10.42 8.49
CA LEU A 71 16.60 10.93 7.11
C LEU A 71 17.80 11.84 6.94
N LEU A 72 18.54 11.67 5.84
CA LEU A 72 19.69 12.49 5.47
C LEU A 72 19.58 12.88 4.01
N GLN A 73 19.67 14.18 3.72
CA GLN A 73 19.84 14.66 2.34
C GLN A 73 21.30 14.51 1.92
N LEU A 74 21.52 13.92 0.74
CA LEU A 74 22.84 13.75 0.12
C LEU A 74 23.21 14.92 -0.81
#